data_AF-A0A193BUM6-F1
#
_entry.id   AF-A0A193BUM6-F1
#
_cell.length_a   1.000
_cell.length_b   1.000
_cell.length_c   1.000
_cell.angle_alpha   90.00
_cell.angle_beta   90.00
_cell.angle_gamma   90.00
#
_symmetry.space_group_name_H-M   'P 1'
#
loop_
_entity.id
_entity.type
_entity.pdbx_description
1 polymer ?
#
loop_
_entity_poly.entity_id
_entity_poly.type
_entity_poly.pdbx_seq_one_letter_code
_entity_poly.pdbx_strand_id
1 'polypeptide(L)' 'MRSTDRNKRAGSRLLDHHHRILDERGQDVYGEASSKELVGFFARHGYSKLGQPVTLDRQDLVQPIWREARRTD' A
#
# COMPACT_ATOMS: atom_id res chain seq x y z
N MET A 1 1.54 11.36 22.78
CA MET A 1 2.34 10.11 22.87
C MET A 1 1.47 8.95 22.41
N ARG A 2 1.67 8.41 21.20
CA ARG A 2 1.05 7.14 20.77
C ARG A 2 2.12 6.25 20.15
N SER A 3 2.77 5.42 20.95
CA SER A 3 3.47 4.21 20.49
C SER A 3 3.99 3.38 21.67
N THR A 4 3.14 2.51 22.22
CA THR A 4 3.54 1.18 22.69
C THR A 4 2.84 0.07 21.89
N ASP A 5 1.74 0.36 21.18
CA ASP A 5 0.94 -0.65 20.48
C ASP A 5 1.05 -0.60 18.94
N ARG A 6 2.27 -0.50 18.39
CA ARG A 6 2.46 -0.81 16.96
C ARG A 6 2.39 -2.32 16.76
N ASN A 7 1.18 -2.88 16.77
CA ASN A 7 0.98 -4.25 16.33
C ASN A 7 1.24 -4.31 14.82
N LYS A 8 2.46 -4.73 14.46
CA LYS A 8 2.95 -4.82 13.08
C LYS A 8 2.03 -5.63 12.15
N ARG A 9 1.16 -6.49 12.71
CA ARG A 9 0.23 -7.33 11.94
C ARG A 9 -1.14 -6.70 11.71
N ALA A 10 -1.52 -5.67 12.46
CA ALA A 10 -2.83 -5.03 12.31
C ALA A 10 -2.96 -4.36 10.93
N GLY A 11 -1.91 -3.67 10.47
CA GLY A 11 -1.87 -3.05 9.15
C GLY A 11 -2.04 -4.07 8.02
N SER A 12 -1.26 -5.16 8.04
CA SER A 12 -1.39 -6.24 7.05
C SER A 12 -2.78 -6.85 7.02
N ARG A 13 -3.38 -7.15 8.19
CA ARG A 13 -4.73 -7.74 8.25
C ARG A 13 -5.81 -6.83 7.66
N LEU A 14 -5.72 -5.53 7.92
CA LEU A 14 -6.65 -4.56 7.35
C LEU A 14 -6.49 -4.50 5.82
N LEU A 15 -5.25 -4.49 5.34
CA LEU A 15 -4.93 -4.44 3.93
C LEU A 15 -5.42 -5.70 3.21
N ASP A 16 -5.17 -6.89 3.78
CA ASP A 16 -5.61 -8.17 3.22
C ASP A 16 -7.15 -8.24 3.10
N HIS A 17 -7.87 -7.77 4.13
CA HIS A 17 -9.33 -7.71 4.09
C HIS A 17 -9.84 -6.75 3.00
N HIS A 18 -9.21 -5.57 2.89
CA HIS A 18 -9.56 -4.60 1.86
C HIS A 18 -9.30 -5.13 0.45
N HIS A 19 -8.15 -5.77 0.23
CA HIS A 19 -7.80 -6.39 -1.05
C HIS A 19 -8.76 -7.49 -1.46
N ARG A 20 -9.21 -8.33 -0.51
CA ARG A 20 -10.22 -9.35 -0.82
C ARG A 20 -11.50 -8.71 -1.39
N ILE A 21 -11.96 -7.60 -0.81
CA ILE A 21 -13.15 -6.88 -1.31
C ILE A 21 -12.92 -6.32 -2.72
N LEU A 22 -11.71 -5.79 -2.98
CA LEU A 22 -11.37 -5.26 -4.29
C LEU A 22 -11.25 -6.36 -5.35
N ASP A 23 -10.63 -7.48 -4.99
CA ASP A 23 -10.46 -8.66 -5.84
C ASP A 23 -11.85 -9.25 -6.19
N GLU A 24 -12.75 -9.39 -5.22
CA GLU A 24 -14.15 -9.82 -5.42
C GLU A 24 -14.92 -8.90 -6.40
N ARG A 25 -14.52 -7.63 -6.50
CA ARG A 25 -15.12 -6.64 -7.41
C ARG A 25 -14.35 -6.49 -8.71
N GLY A 26 -13.23 -7.20 -8.88
CA GLY A 26 -12.32 -7.02 -10.01
C GLY A 26 -11.77 -5.59 -10.13
N GLN A 27 -11.58 -4.89 -9.02
CA GLN A 27 -11.19 -3.48 -8.99
C GLN A 27 -9.72 -3.31 -8.63
N ASP A 28 -8.94 -2.75 -9.56
CA ASP A 28 -7.55 -2.37 -9.32
C ASP A 28 -7.46 -1.19 -8.34
N VAL A 29 -6.30 -0.97 -7.72
CA VAL A 29 -6.13 0.10 -6.74
C VAL A 29 -4.86 0.92 -6.96
N TYR A 30 -5.06 2.22 -6.97
CA TYR A 30 -4.00 3.22 -6.82
C TYR A 30 -3.76 3.51 -5.34
N GLY A 31 -2.52 3.80 -4.99
CA GLY A 31 -2.16 4.29 -3.67
C GLY A 31 -0.89 5.11 -3.69
N GLU A 32 -0.56 5.66 -2.53
CA GLU A 32 0.59 6.52 -2.31
C GLU A 32 1.30 6.09 -1.03
N ALA A 33 2.48 5.47 -1.17
CA ALA A 33 3.30 5.11 -0.03
C ALA A 33 4.02 6.37 0.48
N SER A 34 3.66 6.83 1.68
CA SER A 34 4.13 8.09 2.27
C SER A 34 5.58 8.09 2.75
N SER A 35 6.33 7.02 2.52
CA SER A 35 7.77 6.94 2.80
C SER A 35 8.41 5.79 2.02
N LYS A 36 9.74 5.84 1.87
CA LYS A 36 10.52 4.78 1.20
C LYS A 36 10.39 3.44 1.91
N GLU A 37 10.31 3.45 3.23
CA GLU A 37 10.20 2.25 4.08
C GLU A 37 8.89 1.49 3.82
N LEU A 38 7.81 2.22 3.52
CA LEU A 38 6.51 1.63 3.25
C LEU A 38 6.40 1.00 1.86
N VAL A 39 7.24 1.38 0.90
CA VAL A 39 7.23 0.78 -0.45
C VAL A 39 7.46 -0.73 -0.36
N GLY A 40 8.42 -1.17 0.45
CA GLY A 40 8.68 -2.60 0.66
C GLY A 40 7.55 -3.31 1.40
N PHE A 41 6.81 -2.60 2.26
CA PHE A 41 5.60 -3.13 2.89
C PHE A 41 4.50 -3.38 1.86
N PHE A 42 4.16 -2.39 1.05
CA PHE A 42 3.11 -2.53 0.02
C PHE A 42 3.50 -3.52 -1.07
N ALA A 43 4.77 -3.61 -1.46
CA ALA A 43 5.24 -4.59 -2.43
C ALA A 43 4.92 -6.04 -2.03
N ARG A 44 5.04 -6.39 -0.74
CA ARG A 44 4.64 -7.71 -0.22
C ARG A 44 3.15 -8.00 -0.34
N HIS A 45 2.32 -6.97 -0.49
CA HIS A 45 0.88 -7.09 -0.68
C HIS A 45 0.45 -6.95 -2.17
N GLY A 46 1.41 -7.03 -3.10
CA GLY A 46 1.13 -7.09 -4.54
C GLY A 46 1.12 -5.74 -5.24
N TYR A 47 1.61 -4.68 -4.60
CA TYR A 47 1.77 -3.38 -5.26
C TYR A 47 3.08 -3.28 -6.04
N SER A 48 3.02 -2.65 -7.21
CA SER A 48 4.17 -2.18 -7.97
C SER A 48 4.31 -0.66 -7.84
N LYS A 49 5.51 -0.13 -8.10
CA LYS A 49 5.71 1.32 -8.19
C LYS A 49 5.07 1.84 -9.47
N LEU A 50 4.38 2.97 -9.37
CA LEU A 50 3.85 3.70 -10.50
C LEU A 50 4.57 5.05 -10.61
N GLY A 51 5.30 5.27 -11.70
CA GLY A 51 5.99 6.54 -11.95
C GLY A 51 7.07 6.90 -10.91
N GLN A 52 7.38 8.19 -10.84
CA GLN A 52 8.43 8.73 -9.98
C GLN A 52 7.87 9.15 -8.61
N PRO A 53 8.63 8.98 -7.52
CA PRO A 53 8.26 9.54 -6.22
C PRO A 53 8.18 11.07 -6.26
N VAL A 54 7.19 11.63 -5.57
CA VAL A 54 7.06 13.06 -5.33
C VAL A 54 7.74 13.39 -4.00
N THR A 55 8.49 14.50 -3.97
CA THR A 55 9.07 15.03 -2.73
C THR A 55 8.16 16.11 -2.16
N LEU A 56 7.66 15.89 -0.95
CA LEU A 56 6.88 16.86 -0.18
C LEU A 56 7.78 17.48 0.89
N ASP A 57 7.74 18.80 1.01
CA ASP A 57 8.42 19.59 2.05
C ASP A 57 9.91 19.22 2.27
N ARG A 58 10.60 18.86 1.18
CA ARG A 58 12.02 18.46 1.12
C ARG A 58 12.40 17.21 1.95
N GLN A 59 11.45 16.51 2.57
CA GLN A 59 11.76 15.38 3.46
C GLN A 59 10.91 14.15 3.21
N ASP A 60 9.60 14.32 2.99
CA ASP A 60 8.69 13.18 2.86
C ASP A 60 8.55 12.77 1.40
N LEU A 61 8.79 11.49 1.13
CA LEU A 61 8.66 10.92 -0.20
C LEU A 61 7.35 10.18 -0.31
N VAL A 62 6.55 10.59 -1.28
CA VAL A 62 5.35 9.85 -1.66
C VAL A 62 5.67 9.08 -2.93
N GLN A 63 5.66 7.74 -2.87
CA GLN A 63 5.77 6.88 -4.04
C GLN A 63 4.37 6.47 -4.49
N PRO A 64 3.91 6.90 -5.68
CA PRO A 64 2.69 6.35 -6.26
C PRO A 64 2.89 4.84 -6.52
N ILE A 65 1.88 4.06 -6.20
CA ILE A 65 1.87 2.60 -6.29
C ILE A 65 0.56 2.11 -6.90
N TRP A 66 0.63 0.95 -7.54
CA TRP A 66 -0.50 0.31 -8.20
C TRP A 66 -0.60 -1.16 -7.82
N ARG A 67 -1.81 -1.68 -7.64
CA ARG A 67 -2.08 -3.10 -7.47
C ARG A 67 -3.22 -3.50 -8.40
N GLU A 68 -2.97 -4.48 -9.25
CA GLU A 68 -4.02 -5.12 -10.04
C GLU A 68 -4.91 -6.01 -9.15
N ALA A 69 -6.20 -6.04 -9.45
CA ALA A 69 -7.12 -6.98 -8.84
C ALA A 69 -6.77 -8.41 -9.28
N ARG A 70 -6.84 -9.34 -8.33
CA ARG A 70 -6.76 -10.77 -8.64
C ARG A 70 -8.10 -11.24 -9.14
N ARG A 71 -8.32 -11.10 -10.44
CA ARG A 71 -9.49 -11.68 -11.12
C ARG A 71 -9.30 -13.19 -11.21
N THR A 72 -10.28 -13.96 -10.78
CA THR A 72 -10.43 -15.35 -11.18
C THR A 72 -11.14 -15.37 -12.53
N ASP A 73 -10.45 -15.85 -13.55
CA ASP A 73 -11.02 -16.13 -14.87
C ASP A 73 -12.11 -17.22 -14.82
#